data_AF-A0A3B1BXY4-F1
#
_entry.id   AF-A0A3B1BXY4-F1
#
_cell.length_a   1.000
_cell.length_b   1.000
_cell.length_c   1.000
_cell.angle_alpha   90.00
_cell.angle_beta   90.00
_cell.angle_gamma   90.00
#
_symmetry.space_group_name_H-M   'P 1'
#
loop_
_entity.id
_entity.type
_entity.pdbx_description
1 polymer ?
#
loop_
_entity_poly.entity_id
_entity_poly.type
_entity_poly.pdbx_seq_one_letter_code
_entity_poly.pdbx_strand_id
1 'polypeptide(L)'
;MVVDSDDPGDIDKGGINAEGRCSQLRPPGDLIKDELRCRGMTYADLAELLRDSGAADFSEKSLKREIERGGFSAALMLHILCRIGCEKVDIGQLACIKKKCGW
;
A
#
# COMPACT_ATOMS: atom_id res chain seq x y z
N MET A 1 26.56 -22.27 0.92
CA MET A 1 25.83 -21.05 1.28
C MET A 1 24.36 -21.42 1.29
N VAL A 2 23.81 -21.65 2.48
CA VAL A 2 22.35 -21.68 2.66
C VAL A 2 21.90 -20.25 2.41
N VAL A 3 21.14 -20.04 1.34
CA VAL A 3 20.38 -18.83 1.17
C VAL A 3 19.18 -18.99 2.08
N ASP A 4 19.22 -18.27 3.21
CA ASP A 4 18.10 -18.19 4.13
C ASP A 4 16.85 -17.81 3.34
N SER A 5 15.85 -18.68 3.42
CA SER A 5 14.51 -18.47 2.89
C SER A 5 14.01 -17.11 3.32
N ASP A 6 13.74 -16.25 2.35
CA ASP A 6 13.11 -14.95 2.54
C ASP A 6 11.79 -15.18 3.31
N ASP A 7 11.81 -14.79 4.59
CA ASP A 7 10.67 -14.87 5.49
C ASP A 7 9.55 -14.01 4.88
N PRO A 8 8.35 -14.55 4.63
CA PRO A 8 7.25 -13.81 4.03
C PRO A 8 6.78 -12.74 5.01
N GLY A 9 7.46 -11.60 4.97
CA GLY A 9 7.31 -10.52 5.92
C GLY A 9 5.86 -10.08 6.01
N ASP A 10 5.23 -10.44 7.12
CA ASP A 10 4.10 -9.83 7.83
C ASP A 10 3.29 -8.78 7.02
N ILE A 11 2.73 -9.16 5.87
CA ILE A 11 1.63 -8.39 5.27
C ILE A 11 0.42 -8.78 6.12
N ASP A 12 0.20 -7.99 7.18
CA ASP A 12 -0.92 -8.07 8.12
C ASP A 12 -2.17 -8.60 7.40
N LYS A 13 -2.77 -9.66 7.94
CA LYS A 13 -3.95 -10.35 7.39
C LYS A 13 -5.22 -9.50 7.56
N GLY A 14 -5.18 -8.26 7.10
CA GLY A 14 -6.33 -7.37 6.99
C GLY A 14 -7.40 -8.03 6.13
N GLY A 15 -8.45 -8.52 6.79
CA GLY A 15 -9.52 -9.28 6.16
C GLY A 15 -10.32 -8.43 5.19
N ILE A 16 -10.18 -8.71 3.89
CA ILE A 16 -11.21 -8.37 2.91
C ILE A 16 -12.45 -9.23 3.21
N ASN A 17 -13.64 -8.63 3.28
CA ASN A 17 -14.87 -9.42 3.34
C ASN A 17 -15.16 -10.06 1.96
N ALA A 18 -16.09 -11.01 1.90
CA ALA A 18 -16.46 -11.74 0.69
C ALA A 18 -17.00 -10.85 -0.46
N GLU A 19 -17.21 -9.55 -0.21
CA GLU A 19 -17.68 -8.56 -1.17
C GLU A 19 -16.59 -7.55 -1.59
N GLY A 20 -15.35 -7.71 -1.10
CA GLY A 20 -14.21 -6.84 -1.41
C GLY A 20 -14.27 -5.44 -0.76
N ARG A 21 -15.14 -5.21 0.24
CA ARG A 21 -15.35 -3.90 0.87
C ARG A 21 -14.80 -3.88 2.31
N CYS A 22 -14.00 -2.87 2.67
CA CYS A 22 -13.71 -2.61 4.09
C CYS A 22 -14.84 -1.80 4.71
N SER A 23 -15.31 -2.21 5.88
CA SER A 23 -16.32 -1.49 6.68
C SER A 23 -15.78 -0.23 7.38
N GLN A 24 -14.51 0.14 7.19
CA GLN A 24 -13.85 1.25 7.87
C GLN A 24 -12.96 2.08 6.92
N LEU A 25 -12.78 3.35 7.28
CA LEU A 25 -11.89 4.29 6.60
C LEU A 25 -10.45 3.79 6.73
N ARG A 26 -9.88 3.27 5.65
CA ARG A 26 -8.52 2.77 5.63
C ARG A 26 -7.53 3.93 5.48
N PRO A 27 -6.40 3.95 6.23
CA PRO A 27 -5.32 4.88 5.96
C PRO A 27 -4.81 4.68 4.52
N PRO A 28 -4.26 5.72 3.88
CA PRO A 28 -3.80 5.64 2.51
C PRO A 28 -2.72 4.57 2.29
N GLY A 29 -1.97 4.21 3.34
CA GLY A 29 -0.98 3.13 3.29
C GLY A 29 -1.60 1.76 3.04
N ASP A 30 -2.80 1.50 3.54
CA ASP A 30 -3.44 0.19 3.39
C ASP A 30 -3.92 -0.06 1.96
N LEU A 31 -4.26 1.00 1.21
CA LEU A 31 -4.53 0.92 -0.23
C LEU A 31 -3.32 0.36 -1.00
N ILE A 32 -2.12 0.83 -0.66
CA ILE A 32 -0.88 0.35 -1.28
C ILE A 32 -0.63 -1.11 -0.89
N LYS A 33 -0.79 -1.46 0.40
CA LYS A 33 -0.62 -2.84 0.88
C LYS A 33 -1.56 -3.82 0.19
N ASP A 34 -2.81 -3.44 0.01
CA ASP A 34 -3.80 -4.29 -0.65
C ASP A 34 -3.45 -4.49 -2.13
N GLU A 35 -3.01 -3.44 -2.82
CA GLU A 35 -2.57 -3.56 -4.21
C GLU A 35 -1.33 -4.46 -4.35
N LEU A 36 -0.35 -4.32 -3.45
CA LEU A 36 0.82 -5.20 -3.38
C LEU A 36 0.39 -6.66 -3.16
N ARG A 37 -0.54 -6.91 -2.23
CA ARG A 37 -1.08 -8.25 -1.96
C ARG A 37 -1.82 -8.82 -3.17
N CYS A 38 -2.64 -8.03 -3.83
CA CYS A 38 -3.39 -8.44 -5.04
C CYS A 38 -2.47 -8.84 -6.18
N ARG A 39 -1.29 -8.22 -6.28
CA ARG A 39 -0.29 -8.50 -7.33
C ARG A 39 0.83 -9.45 -6.90
N GLY A 40 0.84 -9.88 -5.64
CA GLY A 40 1.89 -10.74 -5.10
C GLY A 40 3.28 -10.07 -5.05
N MET A 41 3.32 -8.74 -4.90
CA MET A 41 4.55 -7.95 -4.83
C MET A 41 4.96 -7.69 -3.38
N THR A 42 6.26 -7.66 -3.12
CA THR A 42 6.84 -7.29 -1.83
C THR A 42 7.22 -5.81 -1.78
N TYR A 43 7.57 -5.30 -0.60
CA TYR A 43 8.14 -3.96 -0.47
C TYR A 43 9.51 -3.83 -1.14
N ALA A 44 10.25 -4.93 -1.25
CA ALA A 44 11.54 -4.97 -1.95
C ALA A 44 11.33 -4.78 -3.46
N ASP A 45 10.36 -5.48 -4.04
CA ASP A 45 9.98 -5.31 -5.46
C ASP A 45 9.51 -3.89 -5.73
N LEU A 46 8.70 -3.31 -4.82
CA LEU A 46 8.26 -1.93 -4.95
C LEU A 46 9.45 -0.94 -4.88
N ALA A 47 10.41 -1.17 -3.99
CA ALA A 47 11.60 -0.34 -3.87
C ALA A 47 12.45 -0.40 -5.15
N GLU A 48 12.64 -1.58 -5.73
CA GLU A 48 13.35 -1.76 -7.00
C GLU A 48 12.64 -1.04 -8.15
N LEU A 49 11.32 -1.23 -8.25
CA LEU A 49 10.50 -0.61 -9.30
C LEU A 49 10.49 0.92 -9.21
N LEU A 50 10.52 1.48 -7.99
CA LEU A 50 10.64 2.92 -7.76
C LEU A 50 12.04 3.44 -8.10
N ARG A 51 13.10 2.69 -7.77
CA ARG A 51 14.47 3.04 -8.14
C ARG A 51 14.65 3.15 -9.65
N ASP A 52 14.09 2.20 -10.41
CA ASP A 52 14.13 2.21 -11.88
C ASP A 52 13.39 3.42 -12.48
N SER A 53 12.44 3.99 -11.73
CA SER A 53 11.72 5.21 -12.13
C SER A 53 12.46 6.53 -11.83
N GLY A 54 13.67 6.46 -11.26
CA GLY A 54 14.48 7.62 -10.87
C GLY A 54 14.27 8.07 -9.42
N ALA A 55 13.49 7.32 -8.64
CA ALA A 55 13.22 7.62 -7.23
C ALA A 55 14.20 6.81 -6.34
N ALA A 56 15.49 7.13 -6.44
CA ALA A 56 16.58 6.33 -5.88
C ALA A 56 16.63 6.30 -4.33
N ASP A 57 15.95 7.24 -3.65
CA ASP A 57 15.97 7.37 -2.18
C ASP A 57 15.00 6.41 -1.46
N PHE A 58 14.18 5.65 -2.18
CA PHE A 58 13.20 4.75 -1.58
C PHE A 58 13.79 3.35 -1.36
N SER A 59 14.31 3.13 -0.15
CA SER A 59 14.61 1.78 0.34
C SER A 59 13.36 1.10 0.91
N GLU A 60 13.35 -0.23 0.92
CA GLU A 60 12.28 -1.06 1.50
C GLU A 60 11.89 -0.60 2.92
N LYS A 61 12.87 -0.37 3.80
CA LYS A 61 12.66 0.08 5.19
C LYS A 61 12.02 1.47 5.26
N SER A 62 12.43 2.38 4.38
CA SER A 62 11.82 3.71 4.30
C SER A 62 10.38 3.62 3.80
N LEU A 63 10.11 2.83 2.77
CA LEU A 63 8.76 2.62 2.25
C LEU A 63 7.83 2.02 3.31
N LYS A 64 8.28 0.95 4.00
CA LYS A 64 7.51 0.33 5.07
C LYS A 64 7.12 1.37 6.14
N ARG A 65 8.09 2.17 6.61
CA ARG A 65 7.84 3.21 7.62
C ARG A 65 6.85 4.29 7.13
N GLU A 66 7.01 4.76 5.89
CA GLU A 66 6.13 5.79 5.33
C GLU A 66 4.69 5.28 5.14
N ILE A 67 4.56 4.06 4.62
CA ILE A 67 3.27 3.39 4.39
C ILE A 67 2.56 3.09 5.72
N GLU A 68 3.28 2.58 6.72
CA GLU A 68 2.73 2.28 8.05
C GLU A 68 2.28 3.55 8.80
N ARG A 69 3.01 4.66 8.67
CA ARG A 69 2.64 5.93 9.31
C ARG A 69 1.54 6.69 8.57
N GLY A 70 1.30 6.38 7.28
CA GLY A 70 0.34 7.10 6.45
C GLY A 70 0.72 8.58 6.19
N GLY A 71 1.99 8.93 6.39
CA GLY A 71 2.50 10.32 6.35
C GLY A 71 3.06 10.76 5.00
N PHE A 72 2.75 10.05 3.92
CA PHE A 72 3.29 10.32 2.59
C PHE A 72 2.39 11.27 1.79
N SER A 73 2.98 11.94 0.79
CA SER A 73 2.24 12.84 -0.09
C SER A 73 1.30 12.07 -1.03
N ALA A 74 0.20 12.71 -1.43
CA ALA A 74 -0.69 12.16 -2.45
C ALA A 74 0.03 11.91 -3.78
N ALA A 75 1.04 12.72 -4.12
CA ALA A 75 1.85 12.53 -5.31
C ALA A 75 2.66 11.22 -5.25
N LEU A 76 3.29 10.92 -4.10
CA LEU A 76 4.02 9.67 -3.91
C LEU A 76 3.06 8.47 -4.00
N MET A 77 1.88 8.58 -3.39
CA MET A 77 0.84 7.55 -3.47
C MET A 77 0.48 7.20 -4.93
N LEU A 78 0.13 8.23 -5.71
CA LEU A 78 -0.29 8.04 -7.10
C LEU A 78 0.86 7.55 -7.97
N HIS A 79 2.08 8.01 -7.71
CA HIS A 79 3.27 7.50 -8.40
C HIS A 79 3.45 6.00 -8.15
N ILE A 80 3.37 5.56 -6.89
CA ILE A 80 3.42 4.14 -6.51
C ILE A 80 2.32 3.35 -7.21
N LEU A 81 1.07 3.82 -7.14
CA LEU A 81 -0.07 3.12 -7.76
C LEU A 81 0.10 3.00 -9.28
N CYS A 82 0.48 4.08 -9.96
CA CYS A 82 0.74 4.09 -11.39
C CYS A 82 1.85 3.10 -11.76
N ARG A 83 2.91 3.06 -10.94
CA ARG A 83 4.08 2.22 -11.16
C ARG A 83 3.83 0.73 -10.90
N ILE A 84 3.02 0.42 -9.90
CA ILE A 84 2.52 -0.94 -9.66
C ILE A 84 1.61 -1.38 -10.83
N GLY A 85 1.05 -0.44 -11.59
CA GLY A 85 0.20 -0.67 -12.77
C GLY A 85 -1.29 -0.51 -12.48
N CYS A 86 -1.65 0.32 -11.50
CA CYS A 86 -3.03 0.67 -11.18
C CYS A 86 -3.49 1.80 -12.13
N GLU A 87 -4.51 1.52 -12.93
CA GLU A 87 -5.04 2.47 -13.94
C GLU A 87 -6.23 3.29 -13.43
N LYS A 88 -6.96 2.77 -12.43
CA LYS A 88 -8.18 3.39 -11.93
C LYS A 88 -8.26 3.26 -10.42
N VAL A 89 -8.50 4.40 -9.75
CA VAL A 89 -8.83 4.47 -8.33
C VAL A 89 -10.31 4.80 -8.18
N ASP A 90 -11.07 3.93 -7.53
CA ASP A 90 -12.48 4.17 -7.23
C ASP A 90 -12.64 4.83 -5.86
N ILE A 91 -13.00 6.11 -5.84
CA ILE A 91 -13.16 6.90 -4.61
C ILE A 91 -14.55 6.66 -3.98
N GLY A 92 -15.53 6.20 -4.75
CA GLY A 92 -16.90 5.98 -4.28
C GLY A 92 -16.98 4.93 -3.18
N GLN A 93 -16.11 3.92 -3.22
CA GLN A 93 -15.99 2.88 -2.19
C GLN A 93 -15.08 3.28 -1.01
N LEU A 94 -14.34 4.39 -1.10
CA LEU A 94 -13.49 4.91 -0.01
C LEU A 94 -14.28 5.74 1.01
N ALA A 95 -15.47 6.20 0.63
CA ALA A 95 -16.34 7.02 1.47
C ALA A 95 -17.19 6.17 2.43
N CYS A 96 -16.61 5.78 3.56
CA CYS A 96 -17.39 5.38 4.75
C CYS A 96 -17.07 6.31 5.93
N ILE A 97 -17.46 7.58 5.82
CA ILE A 97 -17.62 8.49 6.96
C ILE A 97 -19.08 8.42 7.40
N LYS A 98 -19.39 7.52 8.33
CA LYS A 98 -20.42 7.76 9.35
C LYS A 98 -19.73 8.03 10.68
N LYS A 99 -18.88 9.06 10.73
CA LYS A 99 -18.58 9.67 12.02
C LYS A 99 -19.79 10.52 12.39
N LYS A 100 -20.41 10.24 13.54
CA LYS A 100 -21.26 11.21 14.22
C LYS A 100 -20.40 12.43 14.50
N CYS A 101 -20.45 13.45 13.65
CA CYS A 101 -19.99 14.77 14.01
C CYS A 101 -21.02 15.30 15.02
N GLY A 102 -20.68 15.19 16.30
CA GLY A 102 -21.22 16.07 17.32
C GLY A 102 -20.26 17.26 17.42
N TRP A 103 -20.85 18.45 17.32
CA TRP A 103 -20.25 19.81 17.33
C TRP A 103 -19.70 20.28 16.00
#